data_AF-B6VYL9-F1
#
_entry.id   AF-B6VYL9-F1
#
_cell.length_a   1.000
_cell.length_b   1.000
_cell.length_c   1.000
_cell.angle_alpha   90.00
_cell.angle_beta   90.00
_cell.angle_gamma   90.00
#
_symmetry.space_group_name_H-M   'P 1'
#
loop_
_entity.id
_entity.type
_entity.pdbx_description
1 polymer ?
#
loop_
_entity_poly.entity_id
_entity_poly.type
_entity_poly.pdbx_seq_one_letter_code
_entity_poly.pdbx_strand_id
1 'polypeptide(L)'
;MAFIFRKEEKAKQEEQMIIVPLLERRPMWQTSFHFFTLVLILVFVNWGAPFALDKGLWTFIFTYKWYITGVLALMLCWSLVRILKLRPLWVCAGVVITIVSVFLADALIAKAKLVPLVPMVVGIASLSIILLFDKRNEENREWALSSWGFAKQILPLLAVGVVTAGFLLGSTHDNTSIAGVIFNEWIEWAVGGNSLLSNFFASFTGVFMYFAALTEVPIIQGLLASGMGKGPALALLLAGPSLSLPNMLVIQGVMGTKKTIVYVALVIIMATISGFVFGNFF
;
A
#
# COMPACT_ATOMS: atom_id res chain seq x y z
N MET A 1 -2.33 -22.78 -9.97
CA MET A 1 -0.93 -22.77 -10.47
C MET A 1 -0.15 -24.01 -10.07
N ALA A 2 0.15 -24.23 -8.78
CA ALA A 2 0.98 -25.38 -8.34
C ALA A 2 0.43 -26.75 -8.77
N PHE A 3 -0.89 -26.92 -8.78
CA PHE A 3 -1.53 -28.15 -9.28
C PHE A 3 -1.34 -28.36 -10.79
N ILE A 4 -1.39 -27.28 -11.58
CA ILE A 4 -1.35 -27.30 -13.05
C ILE A 4 0.08 -27.56 -13.56
N PHE A 5 1.10 -26.96 -12.93
CA PHE A 5 2.50 -27.02 -13.35
C PHE A 5 3.40 -27.85 -12.42
N ARG A 6 2.83 -28.76 -11.64
CA ARG A 6 3.52 -29.52 -10.58
C ARG A 6 4.81 -30.23 -11.04
N LYS A 7 4.84 -30.73 -12.28
CA LYS A 7 6.00 -31.46 -12.83
C LYS A 7 7.16 -30.51 -13.17
N GLU A 8 6.86 -29.36 -13.77
CA GLU A 8 7.85 -28.34 -14.12
C GLU A 8 8.43 -27.65 -12.88
N GLU A 9 7.60 -27.42 -11.85
CA GLU A 9 8.04 -26.78 -10.61
C GLU A 9 9.00 -27.67 -9.81
N LYS A 10 8.78 -28.99 -9.84
CA LYS A 10 9.70 -29.96 -9.23
C LYS A 10 11.07 -29.97 -9.91
N ALA A 11 11.11 -29.96 -11.23
CA ALA A 11 12.37 -29.88 -11.98
C ALA A 11 13.13 -28.58 -11.69
N LYS A 12 12.42 -27.44 -11.62
CA LYS A 12 13.02 -26.13 -11.31
C LYS A 12 13.56 -26.04 -9.88
N GLN A 13 12.90 -26.70 -8.91
CA GLN A 13 13.38 -26.81 -7.54
C GLN A 13 14.69 -27.61 -7.45
N GLU A 14 14.80 -28.69 -8.24
CA GLU A 14 16.03 -29.48 -8.32
C GLU A 14 17.21 -28.68 -8.89
N GLU A 15 16.96 -27.81 -9.87
CA GLU A 15 17.97 -26.90 -10.44
C GLU A 15 18.35 -25.75 -9.48
N GLN A 16 17.40 -25.24 -8.68
CA GLN A 16 17.65 -24.14 -7.73
C GLN A 16 18.55 -24.53 -6.55
N MET A 17 18.70 -25.83 -6.25
CA MET A 17 19.60 -26.31 -5.20
C MET A 17 21.09 -26.05 -5.48
N ILE A 18 21.44 -25.57 -6.69
CA ILE A 18 22.81 -25.31 -7.13
C ILE A 18 23.23 -23.83 -6.90
N ILE A 19 22.29 -22.96 -6.53
CA ILE A 19 22.56 -21.53 -6.36
C ILE A 19 23.25 -21.30 -5.01
N VAL A 20 24.52 -20.88 -5.05
CA VAL A 20 25.24 -20.41 -3.88
C VAL A 20 24.59 -19.11 -3.40
N PRO A 21 24.14 -19.02 -2.13
CA PRO A 21 23.55 -17.78 -1.62
C PRO A 21 24.60 -16.67 -1.65
N LEU A 22 24.21 -15.49 -2.13
CA LEU A 22 25.02 -14.29 -2.03
C LEU A 22 25.33 -14.00 -0.56
N LEU A 23 26.57 -13.59 -0.26
CA LEU A 23 26.98 -13.22 1.09
C LEU A 23 26.11 -12.07 1.60
N GLU A 24 25.26 -12.35 2.57
CA GLU A 24 24.41 -11.36 3.23
C GLU A 24 25.29 -10.39 4.06
N ARG A 25 25.16 -9.09 3.81
CA ARG A 25 25.90 -8.04 4.57
C ARG A 25 25.40 -7.88 6.02
N ARG A 26 24.15 -8.28 6.32
CA ARG A 26 23.49 -8.14 7.62
C ARG A 26 22.74 -9.42 7.96
N PRO A 27 22.73 -9.86 9.23
CA PRO A 27 21.99 -11.06 9.62
C PRO A 27 20.48 -10.84 9.45
N MET A 28 19.78 -11.82 8.88
CA MET A 28 18.35 -11.74 8.57
C MET A 28 17.47 -11.27 9.72
N TRP A 29 17.75 -11.68 10.96
CA TRP A 29 16.93 -11.29 12.11
C TRP A 29 16.90 -9.76 12.31
N GLN A 30 18.01 -9.06 12.05
CA GLN A 30 18.09 -7.60 12.19
C GLN A 30 17.23 -6.90 11.14
N THR A 31 17.31 -7.37 9.89
CA THR A 31 16.50 -6.88 8.78
C THR A 31 15.02 -7.14 9.05
N SER A 32 14.66 -8.36 9.46
CA SER A 32 13.29 -8.70 9.86
C SER A 32 12.79 -7.81 10.99
N PHE A 33 13.57 -7.62 12.06
CA PHE A 33 13.18 -6.78 13.18
C PHE A 33 12.88 -5.34 12.75
N HIS A 34 13.74 -4.75 11.91
CA HIS A 34 13.56 -3.40 11.39
C HIS A 34 12.26 -3.28 10.58
N PHE A 35 12.06 -4.15 9.59
CA PHE A 35 10.86 -4.13 8.74
C PHE A 35 9.58 -4.42 9.52
N PHE A 36 9.58 -5.41 10.42
CA PHE A 36 8.41 -5.68 11.26
C PHE A 36 8.06 -4.49 12.13
N THR A 37 9.05 -3.79 12.68
CA THR A 37 8.80 -2.57 13.46
C THR A 37 8.10 -1.52 12.60
N LEU A 38 8.57 -1.26 11.38
CA LEU A 38 7.93 -0.33 10.44
C LEU A 38 6.49 -0.74 10.09
N VAL A 39 6.27 -2.02 9.78
CA VAL A 39 4.95 -2.56 9.45
C VAL A 39 4.00 -2.44 10.64
N LEU A 40 4.44 -2.80 11.85
CA LEU A 40 3.61 -2.71 13.04
C LEU A 40 3.23 -1.26 13.37
N ILE A 41 4.15 -0.31 13.20
CA ILE A 41 3.84 1.13 13.34
C ILE A 41 2.71 1.50 12.37
N LEU A 42 2.83 1.13 11.10
CA LEU A 42 1.82 1.44 10.08
C LEU A 42 0.46 0.84 10.43
N VAL A 43 0.44 -0.40 10.92
CA VAL A 43 -0.78 -1.11 11.32
C VAL A 43 -1.48 -0.42 12.50
N PHE A 44 -0.75 -0.13 13.58
CA PHE A 44 -1.36 0.44 14.78
C PHE A 44 -1.72 1.91 14.66
N VAL A 45 -0.94 2.70 13.91
CA VAL A 45 -1.29 4.11 13.61
C VAL A 45 -2.61 4.17 12.83
N ASN A 46 -2.77 3.31 11.84
CA ASN A 46 -3.95 3.28 10.98
C ASN A 46 -5.08 2.38 11.50
N TRP A 47 -5.00 1.92 12.76
CA TRP A 47 -6.02 1.03 13.33
C TRP A 47 -7.37 1.76 13.44
N GLY A 48 -8.38 1.22 12.76
CA GLY A 48 -9.73 1.77 12.67
C GLY A 48 -10.54 1.60 13.97
N ALA A 49 -11.55 2.45 14.14
CA ALA A 49 -12.47 2.34 15.27
C ALA A 49 -13.31 1.04 15.16
N PRO A 50 -13.50 0.31 16.26
CA PRO A 50 -14.33 -0.90 16.27
C PRO A 50 -15.81 -0.54 16.05
N PHE A 51 -16.60 -1.50 15.58
CA PHE A 51 -18.06 -1.35 15.48
C PHE A 51 -18.69 -1.19 16.87
N ALA A 52 -19.78 -0.42 16.96
CA ALA A 52 -20.38 0.01 18.23
C ALA A 52 -20.82 -1.12 19.19
N LEU A 53 -20.99 -2.36 18.70
CA LEU A 53 -21.33 -3.53 19.51
C LEU A 53 -20.12 -4.31 20.03
N ASP A 54 -18.90 -3.99 19.59
CA ASP A 54 -17.72 -4.77 19.92
C ASP A 54 -17.07 -4.24 21.21
N LYS A 55 -17.13 -5.01 22.30
CA LYS A 55 -16.46 -4.70 23.58
C LYS A 55 -15.21 -5.54 23.82
N GLY A 56 -14.76 -6.29 22.82
CA GLY A 56 -13.65 -7.25 22.95
C GLY A 56 -12.26 -6.65 22.69
N LEU A 57 -11.38 -7.51 22.17
CA LEU A 57 -9.97 -7.22 21.88
C LEU A 57 -9.78 -6.02 20.93
N TRP A 58 -10.68 -5.82 19.97
CA TRP A 58 -10.59 -4.74 18.99
C TRP A 58 -10.68 -3.35 19.62
N THR A 59 -11.54 -3.21 20.63
CA THR A 59 -11.70 -1.97 21.40
C THR A 59 -10.50 -1.71 22.29
N PHE A 60 -9.96 -2.75 22.94
CA PHE A 60 -8.70 -2.63 23.69
C PHE A 60 -7.55 -2.13 22.80
N ILE A 61 -7.35 -2.77 21.64
CA ILE A 61 -6.29 -2.36 20.70
C ILE A 61 -6.50 -0.91 20.25
N PHE A 62 -7.73 -0.53 19.89
CA PHE A 62 -8.02 0.83 19.45
C PHE A 62 -7.79 1.88 20.55
N THR A 63 -8.14 1.57 21.80
CA THR A 63 -7.91 2.47 22.94
C THR A 63 -6.41 2.67 23.21
N TYR A 64 -5.61 1.59 23.12
CA TYR A 64 -4.18 1.64 23.45
C TYR A 64 -3.25 1.83 22.25
N LYS A 65 -3.77 1.97 21.03
CA LYS A 65 -2.97 2.01 19.79
C LYS A 65 -1.85 3.05 19.79
N TRP A 66 -2.08 4.22 20.42
CA TRP A 66 -1.09 5.28 20.49
C TRP A 66 0.06 4.95 21.44
N TYR A 67 -0.21 4.27 22.55
CA TYR A 67 0.83 3.78 23.46
C TYR A 67 1.66 2.68 22.80
N ILE A 68 1.00 1.74 22.12
CA ILE A 68 1.66 0.67 21.35
C ILE A 68 2.57 1.28 20.29
N THR A 69 2.05 2.24 19.52
CA THR A 69 2.82 2.97 18.50
C THR A 69 4.01 3.72 19.12
N GLY A 70 3.84 4.35 20.28
CA GLY A 70 4.93 5.02 20.99
C GLY A 70 6.07 4.08 21.37
N VAL A 71 5.75 2.89 21.88
CA VAL A 71 6.75 1.85 22.16
C VAL A 71 7.45 1.40 20.87
N LEU A 72 6.70 1.16 19.79
CA LEU A 72 7.27 0.79 18.50
C LEU A 72 8.15 1.90 17.90
N ALA A 73 7.82 3.17 18.13
CA ALA A 73 8.65 4.30 17.70
C ALA A 73 10.00 4.34 18.45
N LEU A 74 10.01 3.98 19.74
CA LEU A 74 11.26 3.79 20.49
C LEU A 74 12.07 2.61 19.94
N MET A 75 11.41 1.50 19.60
CA MET A 75 12.06 0.37 18.92
C MET A 75 12.64 0.75 17.56
N LEU A 76 11.95 1.63 16.81
CA LEU A 76 12.47 2.18 15.56
C LEU A 76 13.71 3.03 15.80
N CYS A 77 13.71 3.92 16.80
CA CYS A 77 14.90 4.70 17.17
C CYS A 77 16.08 3.80 17.55
N TRP A 78 15.82 2.75 18.35
CA TRP A 78 16.82 1.74 18.68
C TRP A 78 17.36 1.03 17.43
N SER A 79 16.46 0.65 16.50
CA SER A 79 16.82 0.02 15.23
C SER A 79 17.69 0.94 14.36
N LEU A 80 17.39 2.23 14.29
CA LEU A 80 18.19 3.21 13.55
C LEU A 80 19.63 3.28 14.09
N VAL A 81 19.80 3.26 15.41
CA VAL A 81 21.12 3.34 16.06
C VAL A 81 21.87 2.00 16.00
N ARG A 82 21.22 0.88 16.30
CA ARG A 82 21.89 -0.44 16.45
C ARG A 82 21.99 -1.22 15.15
N ILE A 83 20.95 -1.21 14.32
CA ILE A 83 20.90 -1.99 13.07
C ILE A 83 21.47 -1.17 11.91
N LEU A 84 21.02 0.08 11.73
CA LEU A 84 21.53 0.96 10.67
C LEU A 84 22.86 1.65 11.06
N LYS A 85 23.32 1.49 12.30
CA LYS A 85 24.58 2.04 12.84
C LYS A 85 24.69 3.58 12.76
N LEU A 86 23.55 4.26 12.74
CA LEU A 86 23.49 5.72 12.70
C LEU A 86 24.01 6.33 14.01
N ARG A 87 24.48 7.58 13.94
CA ARG A 87 25.00 8.29 15.11
C ARG A 87 23.84 8.58 16.09
N PRO A 88 23.93 8.16 17.37
CA PRO A 88 22.86 8.40 18.34
C PRO A 88 22.49 9.87 18.47
N LEU A 89 23.49 10.76 18.44
CA LEU A 89 23.28 12.21 18.52
C LEU A 89 22.34 12.73 17.42
N TRP A 90 22.51 12.25 16.18
CA TRP A 90 21.71 12.66 15.04
C TRP A 90 20.30 12.11 15.12
N VAL A 91 20.14 10.86 15.57
CA VAL A 91 18.81 10.26 15.80
C VAL A 91 18.07 11.00 16.92
N CYS A 92 18.71 11.27 18.05
CA CYS A 92 18.12 12.04 19.14
C CYS A 92 17.74 13.47 18.70
N ALA A 93 18.59 14.14 17.93
CA ALA A 93 18.27 15.46 17.37
C ALA A 93 17.04 15.40 16.45
N GLY A 94 16.95 14.40 15.57
CA GLY A 94 15.78 14.19 14.71
C GLY A 94 14.49 13.96 15.50
N VAL A 95 14.54 13.16 16.57
CA VAL A 95 13.40 12.94 17.48
C VAL A 95 12.98 14.24 18.16
N VAL A 96 13.92 15.00 18.71
CA VAL A 96 13.63 16.28 19.38
C VAL A 96 13.01 17.27 18.39
N ILE A 97 13.56 17.42 17.19
CA ILE A 97 13.01 18.30 16.15
C ILE A 97 11.59 17.88 15.77
N THR A 98 11.34 16.58 15.63
CA THR A 98 10.00 16.04 15.33
C THR A 98 9.02 16.36 16.46
N ILE A 99 9.40 16.15 17.72
CA ILE A 99 8.56 16.48 18.89
C ILE A 99 8.27 17.98 18.96
N VAL A 100 9.29 18.84 18.79
CA VAL A 100 9.12 20.30 18.80
C VAL A 100 8.16 20.75 17.70
N SER A 101 8.22 20.13 16.52
CA SER A 101 7.31 20.47 15.43
C SER A 101 5.84 20.10 15.70
N VAL A 102 5.56 19.12 16.57
CA VAL A 102 4.19 18.85 17.02
C VAL A 102 3.65 20.04 17.82
N PHE A 103 4.39 20.50 18.83
CA PHE A 103 3.97 21.63 19.67
C PHE A 103 3.86 22.93 18.86
N LEU A 104 4.80 23.14 17.93
CA LEU A 104 4.80 24.32 17.08
C LEU A 104 3.62 24.32 16.10
N ALA A 105 3.28 23.15 15.54
CA ALA A 105 2.13 23.02 14.66
C ALA A 105 0.81 23.25 15.40
N ASP A 106 0.68 22.74 16.62
CA ASP A 106 -0.51 22.94 17.46
C ASP A 106 -0.70 24.42 17.86
N ALA A 107 0.40 25.13 18.15
CA ALA A 107 0.35 26.54 18.53
C ALA A 107 0.08 27.49 17.34
N LEU A 108 0.53 27.16 16.12
CA LEU A 108 0.51 28.08 14.98
C LEU A 108 -0.58 27.78 13.93
N ILE A 109 -1.12 26.56 13.88
CA ILE A 109 -2.06 26.14 12.82
C ILE A 109 -3.49 26.09 13.36
N ALA A 110 -4.31 27.05 12.93
CA ALA A 110 -5.73 27.12 13.33
C ALA A 110 -6.59 25.95 12.79
N LYS A 111 -6.17 25.29 11.69
CA LYS A 111 -6.89 24.14 11.12
C LYS A 111 -6.39 22.83 11.72
N ALA A 112 -7.13 22.28 12.68
CA ALA A 112 -6.82 21.02 13.36
C ALA A 112 -6.49 19.86 12.40
N LYS A 113 -7.14 19.77 11.23
CA LYS A 113 -6.87 18.73 10.21
C LYS A 113 -5.46 18.78 9.63
N LEU A 114 -4.80 19.95 9.61
CA LEU A 114 -3.47 20.13 9.00
C LEU A 114 -2.31 19.98 10.00
N VAL A 115 -2.61 20.05 11.31
CA VAL A 115 -1.61 19.96 12.39
C VAL A 115 -0.72 18.72 12.27
N PRO A 116 -1.23 17.50 11.97
CA PRO A 116 -0.39 16.30 11.91
C PRO A 116 0.55 16.24 10.68
N LEU A 117 0.29 17.02 9.63
CA LEU A 117 1.11 16.99 8.41
C LEU A 117 2.51 17.60 8.65
N VAL A 118 2.60 18.62 9.50
CA VAL A 118 3.88 19.27 9.82
C VAL A 118 4.87 18.32 10.50
N PRO A 119 4.55 17.68 11.63
CA PRO A 119 5.48 16.74 12.28
C PRO A 119 5.77 15.52 11.41
N MET A 120 4.84 15.09 10.56
CA MET A 120 5.11 14.04 9.57
C MET A 120 6.19 14.46 8.56
N VAL A 121 6.04 15.63 7.94
CA VAL A 121 7.01 16.15 6.96
C VAL A 121 8.37 16.41 7.62
N VAL A 122 8.37 16.98 8.83
CA VAL A 122 9.59 17.22 9.61
C VAL A 122 10.27 15.91 9.97
N GLY A 123 9.52 14.89 10.40
CA GLY A 123 10.04 13.56 10.69
C GLY A 123 10.69 12.91 9.47
N ILE A 124 10.00 12.91 8.31
CA ILE A 124 10.54 12.40 7.04
C ILE A 124 11.81 13.16 6.66
N ALA A 125 11.78 14.48 6.66
CA ALA A 125 12.93 15.32 6.31
C ALA A 125 14.11 15.07 7.24
N SER A 126 13.88 14.96 8.56
CA SER A 126 14.93 14.68 9.53
C SER A 126 15.60 13.34 9.25
N LEU A 127 14.82 12.28 9.02
CA LEU A 127 15.35 10.96 8.69
C LEU A 127 16.11 10.97 7.35
N SER A 128 15.56 11.63 6.32
CA SER A 128 16.24 11.78 5.03
C SER A 128 17.58 12.49 5.15
N ILE A 129 17.66 13.58 5.92
CA ILE A 129 18.92 14.28 6.18
C ILE A 129 19.91 13.38 6.92
N ILE A 130 19.48 12.69 7.98
CA ILE A 130 20.34 11.78 8.75
C ILE A 130 20.94 10.70 7.84
N LEU A 131 20.14 10.12 6.94
CA LEU A 131 20.60 9.09 6.00
C LEU A 131 21.53 9.64 4.93
N LEU A 132 21.24 10.80 4.34
CA LEU A 132 22.04 11.40 3.28
C LEU A 132 23.43 11.86 3.75
N PHE A 133 23.52 12.33 5.00
CA PHE A 133 24.77 12.80 5.60
C PHE A 133 25.51 11.70 6.39
N ASP A 134 25.03 10.46 6.39
CA ASP A 134 25.76 9.37 7.03
C ASP A 134 27.04 9.03 6.25
N LYS A 135 28.18 9.18 6.91
CA LYS A 135 29.51 8.83 6.39
C LYS A 135 30.02 7.47 6.87
N ARG A 136 29.29 6.79 7.77
CA ARG A 136 29.73 5.52 8.36
C ARG A 136 29.33 4.32 7.53
N ASN A 137 28.19 4.39 6.85
CA ASN A 137 27.68 3.31 6.03
C ASN A 137 27.08 3.86 4.73
N GLU A 138 27.75 3.55 3.61
CA GLU A 138 27.33 4.05 2.29
C GLU A 138 25.96 3.50 1.86
N GLU A 139 25.59 2.30 2.33
CA GLU A 139 24.29 1.67 2.07
C GLU A 139 23.12 2.54 2.57
N ASN A 140 23.28 3.25 3.68
CA ASN A 140 22.23 4.11 4.24
C ASN A 140 21.93 5.29 3.29
N ARG A 141 22.96 5.85 2.66
CA ARG A 141 22.83 6.93 1.68
C ARG A 141 22.27 6.41 0.36
N GLU A 142 22.72 5.24 -0.10
CA GLU A 142 22.18 4.57 -1.28
C GLU A 142 20.67 4.34 -1.15
N TRP A 143 20.21 3.84 0.00
CA TRP A 143 18.78 3.66 0.29
C TRP A 143 17.98 4.95 0.15
N ALA A 144 18.48 6.06 0.69
CA ALA A 144 17.82 7.37 0.58
C ALA A 144 17.79 7.88 -0.87
N LEU A 145 18.90 7.74 -1.60
CA LEU A 145 19.01 8.16 -3.00
C LEU A 145 18.14 7.31 -3.93
N SER A 146 18.10 5.98 -3.74
CA SER A 146 17.23 5.07 -4.49
C SER A 146 15.76 5.39 -4.23
N SER A 147 15.38 5.61 -2.96
CA SER A 147 14.01 6.01 -2.59
C SER A 147 13.61 7.32 -3.28
N TRP A 148 14.52 8.31 -3.29
CA TRP A 148 14.30 9.57 -4.00
C TRP A 148 14.22 9.40 -5.53
N GLY A 149 15.04 8.50 -6.09
CA GLY A 149 14.99 8.11 -7.50
C GLY A 149 13.61 7.58 -7.90
N PHE A 150 13.06 6.65 -7.11
CA PHE A 150 11.71 6.14 -7.32
C PHE A 150 10.65 7.22 -7.14
N ALA A 151 10.78 8.07 -6.11
CA ALA A 151 9.84 9.17 -5.90
C ALA A 151 9.75 10.10 -7.12
N LYS A 152 10.88 10.46 -7.73
CA LYS A 152 10.89 11.28 -8.95
C LYS A 152 10.24 10.62 -10.16
N GLN A 153 10.26 9.29 -10.24
CA GLN A 153 9.62 8.55 -11.33
C GLN A 153 8.10 8.39 -11.10
N ILE A 154 7.71 8.08 -9.86
CA ILE A 154 6.32 7.77 -9.51
C ILE A 154 5.49 9.05 -9.31
N LEU A 155 6.01 10.08 -8.65
CA LEU A 155 5.22 11.27 -8.30
C LEU A 155 4.61 12.00 -9.50
N PRO A 156 5.35 12.26 -10.61
CA PRO A 156 4.75 12.92 -11.77
C PRO A 156 3.67 12.06 -12.42
N LEU A 157 3.93 10.76 -12.55
CA LEU A 157 2.96 9.82 -13.14
C LEU A 157 1.70 9.71 -12.28
N LEU A 158 1.86 9.66 -10.96
CA LEU A 158 0.77 9.65 -9.99
C LEU A 158 -0.01 10.96 -10.03
N ALA A 159 0.66 12.11 -10.08
CA ALA A 159 -0.01 13.41 -10.16
C ALA A 159 -0.87 13.51 -11.43
N VAL A 160 -0.34 13.11 -12.59
CA VAL A 160 -1.11 13.04 -13.84
C VAL A 160 -2.29 12.08 -13.68
N GLY A 161 -2.06 10.87 -13.17
CA GLY A 161 -3.11 9.87 -12.97
C GLY A 161 -4.23 10.34 -12.04
N VAL A 162 -3.89 11.00 -10.93
CA VAL A 162 -4.86 11.55 -9.96
C VAL A 162 -5.67 12.70 -10.58
N VAL A 163 -5.03 13.61 -11.31
CA VAL A 163 -5.73 14.71 -11.99
C VAL A 163 -6.66 14.16 -13.08
N THR A 164 -6.17 13.22 -13.90
CA THR A 164 -6.98 12.59 -14.95
C THR A 164 -8.14 11.80 -14.34
N ALA A 165 -7.91 11.03 -13.27
CA ALA A 165 -8.98 10.30 -12.58
C ALA A 165 -10.01 11.24 -11.98
N GLY A 166 -9.59 12.31 -11.31
CA GLY A 166 -10.50 13.32 -10.76
C GLY A 166 -11.31 14.05 -11.84
N PHE A 167 -10.71 14.33 -12.99
CA PHE A 167 -11.42 14.92 -14.15
C PHE A 167 -12.44 13.95 -14.75
N LEU A 168 -12.09 12.66 -14.87
CA LEU A 168 -12.95 11.64 -15.48
C LEU A 168 -14.06 11.18 -14.56
N LEU A 169 -13.75 10.82 -13.31
CA LEU A 169 -14.69 10.24 -12.34
C LEU A 169 -15.37 11.29 -11.46
N GLY A 170 -14.88 12.52 -11.47
CA GLY A 170 -15.31 13.55 -10.53
C GLY A 170 -14.73 13.32 -9.14
N SER A 171 -15.22 14.10 -8.18
CA SER A 171 -14.84 13.93 -6.77
C SER A 171 -16.02 14.21 -5.85
N THR A 172 -16.13 13.40 -4.81
CA THR A 172 -17.07 13.61 -3.71
C THR A 172 -16.25 13.86 -2.44
N HIS A 173 -16.24 15.10 -1.97
CA HIS A 173 -15.56 15.45 -0.71
C HIS A 173 -16.33 16.53 0.04
N ASP A 174 -16.46 16.36 1.36
CA ASP A 174 -17.04 17.35 2.27
C ASP A 174 -18.39 17.94 1.78
N ASN A 175 -19.32 17.06 1.35
CA ASN A 175 -20.65 17.38 0.80
C ASN A 175 -20.69 18.13 -0.54
N THR A 176 -19.57 18.27 -1.22
CA THR A 176 -19.50 18.80 -2.58
C THR A 176 -19.24 17.66 -3.57
N SER A 177 -20.11 17.52 -4.56
CA SER A 177 -19.93 16.56 -5.66
C SER A 177 -19.57 17.32 -6.93
N ILE A 178 -18.33 17.14 -7.38
CA ILE A 178 -17.89 17.63 -8.69
C ILE A 178 -18.14 16.49 -9.68
N ALA A 179 -19.03 16.71 -10.64
CA ALA A 179 -19.28 15.73 -11.69
C ALA A 179 -18.04 15.56 -12.57
N GLY A 180 -17.69 14.31 -12.85
CA GLY A 180 -16.67 13.96 -13.83
C GLY A 180 -17.20 13.99 -15.27
N VAL A 181 -16.30 13.76 -16.22
CA VAL A 181 -16.65 13.62 -17.65
C VAL A 181 -17.30 12.27 -17.96
N ILE A 182 -17.02 11.23 -17.17
CA ILE A 182 -17.65 9.91 -17.34
C ILE A 182 -19.08 9.98 -16.81
N PHE A 183 -20.02 9.75 -17.71
CA PHE A 183 -21.44 9.61 -17.43
C PHE A 183 -21.70 8.40 -16.53
N ASN A 184 -22.45 8.58 -15.45
CA ASN A 184 -22.78 7.51 -14.50
C ASN A 184 -23.47 6.33 -15.21
N GLU A 185 -24.22 6.60 -16.29
CA GLU A 185 -24.87 5.60 -17.13
C GLU A 185 -23.89 4.58 -17.71
N TRP A 186 -22.65 4.98 -18.02
CA TRP A 186 -21.62 4.06 -18.54
C TRP A 186 -21.11 3.12 -17.44
N ILE A 187 -20.99 3.64 -16.22
CA ILE A 187 -20.55 2.86 -15.05
C ILE A 187 -21.67 1.88 -14.66
N GLU A 188 -22.91 2.35 -14.59
CA GLU A 188 -24.08 1.50 -14.33
C GLU A 188 -24.24 0.41 -15.38
N TRP A 189 -24.06 0.74 -16.66
CA TRP A 189 -24.14 -0.23 -17.75
C TRP A 189 -23.04 -1.30 -17.66
N ALA A 190 -21.80 -0.90 -17.37
CA ALA A 190 -20.69 -1.85 -17.31
C ALA A 190 -20.68 -2.69 -16.02
N VAL A 191 -20.91 -2.06 -14.87
CA VAL A 191 -20.66 -2.64 -13.54
C VAL A 191 -21.74 -2.33 -12.50
N GLY A 192 -22.93 -1.84 -12.88
CA GLY A 192 -23.95 -1.43 -11.91
C GLY A 192 -24.72 -2.54 -11.21
N GLY A 193 -24.85 -3.70 -11.85
CA GLY A 193 -25.48 -4.89 -11.26
C GLY A 193 -24.49 -5.84 -10.58
N ASN A 194 -25.01 -6.83 -9.84
CA ASN A 194 -24.22 -7.93 -9.29
C ASN A 194 -24.20 -9.16 -10.22
N SER A 195 -24.40 -8.96 -11.52
CA SER A 195 -24.38 -10.04 -12.51
C SER A 195 -22.98 -10.65 -12.64
N LEU A 196 -22.89 -11.89 -13.11
CA LEU A 196 -21.59 -12.54 -13.37
C LEU A 196 -20.75 -11.71 -14.36
N LEU A 197 -21.38 -11.12 -15.38
CA LEU A 197 -20.71 -10.27 -16.36
C LEU A 197 -20.16 -8.98 -15.74
N SER A 198 -20.92 -8.31 -14.88
CA SER A 198 -20.48 -7.08 -14.20
C SER A 198 -19.24 -7.36 -13.31
N ASN A 199 -19.24 -8.50 -12.61
CA ASN A 199 -18.09 -8.96 -11.83
C ASN A 199 -16.90 -9.35 -12.70
N PHE A 200 -17.15 -9.97 -13.85
CA PHE A 200 -16.12 -10.30 -14.82
C PHE A 200 -15.47 -9.05 -15.41
N PHE A 201 -16.26 -8.06 -15.84
CA PHE A 201 -15.75 -6.78 -16.34
C PHE A 201 -14.91 -6.05 -15.29
N ALA A 202 -15.37 -6.03 -14.03
CA ALA A 202 -14.65 -5.39 -12.94
C ALA A 202 -13.31 -6.09 -12.64
N SER A 203 -13.28 -7.43 -12.56
CA SER A 203 -12.04 -8.18 -12.32
C SER A 203 -11.08 -8.13 -13.52
N PHE A 204 -11.59 -8.25 -14.75
CA PHE A 204 -10.79 -8.14 -15.97
C PHE A 204 -10.10 -6.79 -16.05
N THR A 205 -10.86 -5.70 -15.85
CA THR A 205 -10.30 -4.34 -15.82
C THR A 205 -9.32 -4.19 -14.65
N GLY A 206 -9.69 -4.65 -13.46
CA GLY A 206 -8.89 -4.58 -12.25
C GLY A 206 -7.50 -5.22 -12.39
N VAL A 207 -7.38 -6.33 -13.10
CA VAL A 207 -6.08 -7.00 -13.34
C VAL A 207 -5.07 -6.14 -14.10
N PHE A 208 -5.54 -5.20 -14.93
CA PHE A 208 -4.67 -4.25 -15.63
C PHE A 208 -4.41 -2.98 -14.81
N MET A 209 -5.28 -2.68 -13.84
CA MET A 209 -5.18 -1.50 -13.00
C MET A 209 -4.16 -1.72 -11.89
N TYR A 210 -3.11 -0.91 -11.86
CA TYR A 210 -2.20 -0.85 -10.71
C TYR A 210 -2.67 0.26 -9.77
N PHE A 211 -3.39 -0.10 -8.71
CA PHE A 211 -3.75 0.83 -7.65
C PHE A 211 -2.76 0.77 -6.49
N ALA A 212 -2.38 1.94 -5.98
CA ALA A 212 -1.85 1.99 -4.63
C ALA A 212 -3.01 1.71 -3.67
N ALA A 213 -2.79 0.86 -2.66
CA ALA A 213 -3.83 0.47 -1.70
C ALA A 213 -4.52 1.69 -1.05
N LEU A 214 -3.80 2.80 -0.86
CA LEU A 214 -4.34 4.04 -0.29
C LEU A 214 -5.31 4.79 -1.24
N THR A 215 -5.14 4.65 -2.55
CA THR A 215 -6.00 5.30 -3.56
C THR A 215 -7.18 4.43 -3.97
N GLU A 216 -7.12 3.13 -3.67
CA GLU A 216 -8.12 2.16 -4.10
C GLU A 216 -9.48 2.37 -3.40
N VAL A 217 -9.46 2.65 -2.09
CA VAL A 217 -10.69 2.86 -1.31
C VAL A 217 -11.49 4.08 -1.79
N PRO A 218 -10.91 5.29 -1.95
CA PRO A 218 -11.65 6.43 -2.51
C PRO A 218 -12.17 6.19 -3.93
N ILE A 219 -11.42 5.49 -4.78
CA ILE A 219 -11.85 5.20 -6.16
C ILE A 219 -13.07 4.30 -6.16
N ILE A 220 -13.06 3.23 -5.37
CA ILE A 220 -14.22 2.34 -5.22
C ILE A 220 -15.42 3.09 -4.64
N GLN A 221 -15.22 3.96 -3.64
CA GLN A 221 -16.30 4.79 -3.10
C GLN A 221 -16.90 5.70 -4.16
N GLY A 222 -16.08 6.31 -5.03
CA GLY A 222 -16.53 7.09 -6.17
C GLY A 222 -17.35 6.26 -7.16
N LEU A 223 -16.85 5.09 -7.56
CA LEU A 223 -17.55 4.20 -8.49
C LEU A 223 -18.88 3.68 -7.93
N LEU A 224 -18.93 3.35 -6.63
CA LEU A 224 -20.17 2.98 -5.94
C LEU A 224 -21.17 4.14 -5.91
N ALA A 225 -20.70 5.37 -5.69
CA ALA A 225 -21.55 6.56 -5.76
C ALA A 225 -22.07 6.83 -7.18
N SER A 226 -21.31 6.41 -8.21
CA SER A 226 -21.70 6.43 -9.63
C SER A 226 -22.50 5.20 -10.07
N GLY A 227 -22.99 4.37 -9.14
CA GLY A 227 -23.92 3.28 -9.43
C GLY A 227 -23.30 1.89 -9.60
N MET A 228 -22.00 1.69 -9.33
CA MET A 228 -21.36 0.37 -9.33
C MET A 228 -21.98 -0.57 -8.29
N GLY A 229 -22.13 -1.85 -8.64
CA GLY A 229 -22.58 -2.89 -7.72
C GLY A 229 -21.53 -3.26 -6.68
N LYS A 230 -21.98 -3.71 -5.49
CA LYS A 230 -21.10 -4.17 -4.40
C LYS A 230 -20.24 -5.38 -4.79
N GLY A 231 -20.79 -6.30 -5.58
CA GLY A 231 -20.07 -7.45 -6.09
C GLY A 231 -18.91 -7.04 -7.00
N PRO A 232 -19.19 -6.30 -8.09
CA PRO A 232 -18.15 -5.73 -8.95
C PRO A 232 -17.10 -4.93 -8.19
N ALA A 233 -17.48 -4.15 -7.18
CA ALA A 233 -16.54 -3.43 -6.31
C ALA A 233 -15.57 -4.39 -5.60
N LEU A 234 -16.07 -5.47 -4.99
CA LEU A 234 -15.21 -6.49 -4.39
C LEU A 234 -14.35 -7.21 -5.43
N ALA A 235 -14.90 -7.55 -6.60
CA ALA A 235 -14.14 -8.19 -7.67
C ALA A 235 -12.96 -7.33 -8.13
N LEU A 236 -13.16 -6.01 -8.22
CA LEU A 236 -12.11 -5.06 -8.55
C LEU A 236 -11.04 -5.00 -7.44
N LEU A 237 -11.46 -4.92 -6.17
CA LEU A 237 -10.57 -4.89 -5.00
C LEU A 237 -9.73 -6.17 -4.83
N LEU A 238 -10.21 -7.31 -5.30
CA LEU A 238 -9.47 -8.57 -5.28
C LEU A 238 -8.49 -8.67 -6.46
N ALA A 239 -8.90 -8.18 -7.64
CA ALA A 239 -8.09 -8.25 -8.86
C ALA A 239 -6.92 -7.25 -8.86
N GLY A 240 -7.16 -6.01 -8.44
CA GLY A 240 -6.20 -4.89 -8.46
C GLY A 240 -4.86 -5.17 -7.76
N PRO A 241 -4.81 -5.60 -6.48
CA PRO A 241 -3.55 -5.90 -5.81
C PRO A 241 -2.91 -7.22 -6.29
N SER A 242 -3.69 -8.11 -6.90
CA SER A 242 -3.21 -9.42 -7.33
C SER A 242 -2.35 -9.34 -8.59
N LEU A 243 -2.63 -8.41 -9.49
CA LEU A 243 -2.00 -8.28 -10.80
C LEU A 243 -1.87 -6.81 -11.24
N SER A 244 -0.90 -6.58 -12.13
CA SER A 244 -0.77 -5.31 -12.84
C SER A 244 -0.01 -5.55 -14.14
N LEU A 245 -0.13 -4.64 -15.11
CA LEU A 245 0.64 -4.73 -16.37
C LEU A 245 2.15 -4.90 -16.13
N PRO A 246 2.82 -4.09 -15.28
CA PRO A 246 4.24 -4.30 -14.98
C PRO A 246 4.53 -5.65 -14.35
N ASN A 247 3.71 -6.09 -13.38
CA ASN A 247 3.92 -7.38 -12.72
C ASN A 247 3.74 -8.53 -13.71
N MET A 248 2.74 -8.46 -14.61
CA MET A 248 2.51 -9.45 -15.67
C MET A 248 3.71 -9.61 -16.60
N LEU A 249 4.35 -8.50 -16.99
CA LEU A 249 5.56 -8.53 -17.81
C LEU A 249 6.75 -9.16 -17.08
N VAL A 250 6.91 -8.86 -15.79
CA VAL A 250 7.98 -9.44 -14.96
C VAL A 250 7.78 -10.95 -14.77
N ILE A 251 6.57 -11.37 -14.38
CA ILE A 251 6.29 -12.81 -14.19
C ILE A 251 6.36 -13.60 -15.49
N GLN A 252 6.03 -12.96 -16.63
CA GLN A 252 6.23 -13.57 -17.95
C GLN A 252 7.71 -13.86 -18.21
N GLY A 253 8.62 -12.94 -17.84
CA GLY A 253 10.05 -13.16 -17.95
C GLY A 253 10.58 -14.30 -17.06
N VAL A 254 9.94 -14.55 -15.92
CA VAL A 254 10.41 -15.53 -14.91
C VAL A 254 9.76 -16.92 -15.07
N MET A 255 8.47 -16.96 -15.39
CA MET A 255 7.66 -18.19 -15.44
C MET A 255 7.27 -18.60 -16.87
N GLY A 256 7.49 -17.73 -17.86
CA GLY A 256 7.08 -17.93 -19.23
C GLY A 256 5.61 -17.54 -19.50
N THR A 257 5.30 -17.33 -20.77
CA THR A 257 3.99 -16.83 -21.23
C THR A 257 2.84 -17.76 -20.84
N LYS A 258 3.02 -19.08 -20.94
CA LYS A 258 1.96 -20.06 -20.63
C LYS A 258 1.52 -20.00 -19.15
N LYS A 259 2.48 -20.04 -18.22
CA LYS A 259 2.18 -19.96 -16.77
C LYS A 259 1.56 -18.62 -16.40
N THR A 260 2.02 -17.54 -17.04
CA THR A 260 1.51 -16.19 -16.83
C THR A 260 0.05 -16.05 -17.23
N ILE A 261 -0.33 -16.51 -18.42
CA ILE A 261 -1.73 -16.47 -18.89
C ILE A 261 -2.64 -17.27 -17.95
N VAL A 262 -2.20 -18.47 -17.52
CA VAL A 262 -2.97 -19.30 -16.58
C VAL A 262 -3.14 -18.59 -15.23
N TYR A 263 -2.10 -17.95 -14.73
CA TYR A 263 -2.18 -17.16 -13.49
C TYR A 263 -3.17 -16.00 -13.61
N VAL A 264 -3.08 -15.24 -14.69
CA VAL A 264 -3.99 -14.13 -14.99
C VAL A 264 -5.44 -14.60 -15.06
N ALA A 265 -5.70 -15.68 -15.81
CA ALA A 265 -7.03 -16.25 -15.92
C ALA A 265 -7.59 -16.72 -14.56
N LEU A 266 -6.76 -17.35 -13.72
CA LEU A 266 -7.17 -17.79 -12.39
C LEU A 266 -7.55 -16.61 -11.48
N VAL A 267 -6.78 -15.52 -11.52
CA VAL A 267 -7.11 -14.31 -10.73
C VAL A 267 -8.44 -13.71 -11.18
N ILE A 268 -8.65 -13.55 -12.50
CA ILE A 268 -9.91 -13.02 -13.05
C ILE A 268 -11.10 -13.90 -12.62
N ILE A 269 -10.98 -15.22 -12.78
CA ILE A 269 -12.05 -16.16 -12.42
C ILE A 269 -12.35 -16.11 -10.92
N MET A 270 -11.33 -16.15 -10.07
CA MET A 270 -11.51 -16.15 -8.60
C MET A 270 -12.10 -14.84 -8.10
N ALA A 271 -11.64 -13.71 -8.62
CA ALA A 271 -12.18 -12.39 -8.28
C ALA A 271 -13.63 -12.24 -8.77
N THR A 272 -13.93 -12.71 -9.99
CA THR A 272 -15.31 -12.72 -10.54
C THR A 272 -16.26 -13.53 -9.66
N ILE A 273 -15.89 -14.76 -9.31
CA ILE A 273 -16.74 -15.65 -8.51
C ILE A 273 -16.92 -15.06 -7.10
N SER A 274 -15.85 -14.57 -6.49
CA SER A 274 -15.91 -14.00 -5.14
C SER A 274 -16.80 -12.76 -5.09
N GLY A 275 -16.64 -11.85 -6.05
CA GLY A 275 -17.50 -10.66 -6.17
C GLY A 275 -18.95 -11.02 -6.46
N PHE A 276 -19.19 -12.00 -7.35
CA PHE A 276 -20.54 -12.45 -7.67
C PHE A 276 -21.24 -13.04 -6.45
N VAL A 277 -20.57 -13.92 -5.71
CA VAL A 277 -21.10 -14.49 -4.47
C VAL A 277 -21.36 -13.39 -3.45
N PHE A 278 -20.39 -12.51 -3.22
CA PHE A 278 -20.57 -11.42 -2.27
C PHE A 278 -21.75 -10.52 -2.62
N GLY A 279 -21.83 -10.04 -3.86
CA GLY A 279 -22.88 -9.10 -4.27
C GLY A 279 -24.29 -9.68 -4.32
N ASN A 280 -24.46 -11.00 -4.38
CA ASN A 280 -25.78 -11.64 -4.40
C ASN A 280 -26.22 -12.17 -3.02
N PHE A 281 -25.29 -12.48 -2.12
CA PHE A 281 -25.60 -13.11 -0.83
C PHE A 281 -25.41 -12.18 0.39
N PHE A 282 -24.77 -11.02 0.26
CA PHE A 282 -24.48 -10.06 1.34
C PHE A 282 -24.75 -8.61 0.91
#